data_AF-A0A9Q1ILR5-F1
#
_entry.id   AF-A0A9Q1ILR5-F1
#
_cell.length_a   1.000
_cell.length_b   1.000
_cell.length_c   1.000
_cell.angle_alpha   90.00
_cell.angle_beta   90.00
_cell.angle_gamma   90.00
#
_symmetry.space_group_name_H-M   'P 1'
#
loop_
_entity.id
_entity.type
_entity.pdbx_description
1 polymer ?
#
loop_
_entity_poly.entity_id
_entity_poly.type
_entity_poly.pdbx_seq_one_letter_code
_entity_poly.pdbx_strand_id
1 'polypeptide(L)'
;MTHGNILHRDWYAILDASPSDCFQELKQKYQRLVLLYHPDKQSPDAATVEVEQRVERFIEVDQAWKILSNEETKRAYDLQRRAHELKQSWPVDAHICLDDMDWDDGEQVYRYGCRCSGEFIIGKEETEEEEESVICCDTCSLSIEVKRAI
;
A
#
# COMPACT_ATOMS: atom_id res chain seq x y z
N MET A 1 -11.22 20.67 4.41
CA MET A 1 -10.42 19.79 3.53
C MET A 1 -9.74 18.75 4.41
N THR A 2 -10.41 17.65 4.71
CA THR A 2 -9.85 16.53 5.48
C THR A 2 -9.51 15.43 4.49
N HIS A 3 -8.31 15.47 3.92
CA HIS A 3 -7.72 14.30 3.27
C HIS A 3 -7.26 13.34 4.38
N GLY A 4 -8.24 12.73 5.07
CA GLY A 4 -7.99 11.60 5.95
C GLY A 4 -7.48 10.47 5.09
N ASN A 5 -6.36 9.88 5.48
CA ASN A 5 -5.63 8.84 4.78
C ASN A 5 -6.58 7.65 4.41
N ILE A 6 -7.13 7.65 3.20
CA ILE A 6 -8.14 6.67 2.73
C ILE A 6 -7.48 5.31 2.46
N LEU A 7 -6.14 5.25 2.47
CA LEU A 7 -5.36 4.09 2.03
C LEU A 7 -4.98 3.11 3.14
N HIS A 8 -5.24 3.41 4.41
CA HIS A 8 -4.75 2.54 5.49
C HIS A 8 -5.52 1.20 5.61
N ARG A 9 -6.68 1.07 4.95
CA ARG A 9 -7.53 -0.13 5.05
C ARG A 9 -8.21 -0.46 3.72
N ASP A 10 -8.39 -1.76 3.46
CA ASP A 10 -9.18 -2.25 2.33
C ASP A 10 -10.67 -2.12 2.64
N TRP A 11 -11.28 -1.00 2.22
CA TRP A 11 -12.71 -0.74 2.41
C TRP A 11 -13.60 -1.78 1.74
N TYR A 12 -13.14 -2.34 0.62
CA TYR A 12 -13.79 -3.47 -0.04
C TYR A 12 -13.82 -4.70 0.87
N ALA A 13 -12.70 -5.06 1.51
CA ALA A 13 -12.65 -6.20 2.42
C ALA A 13 -13.53 -6.00 3.67
N ILE A 14 -13.60 -4.78 4.20
CA ILE A 14 -14.47 -4.43 5.34
C ILE A 14 -15.95 -4.65 5.01
N LEU A 15 -16.35 -4.30 3.78
CA LEU A 15 -17.72 -4.52 3.28
C LEU A 15 -17.95 -5.93 2.73
N ASP A 16 -16.97 -6.83 2.83
CA ASP A 16 -17.00 -8.17 2.22
C ASP A 16 -17.32 -8.10 0.71
N ALA A 17 -16.77 -7.08 0.06
CA ALA A 17 -17.03 -6.68 -1.30
C ALA A 17 -15.81 -6.83 -2.21
N SER A 18 -16.06 -6.99 -3.50
CA SER A 18 -15.04 -6.92 -4.54
C SER A 18 -15.04 -5.54 -5.21
N PRO A 19 -13.90 -5.05 -5.73
CA PRO A 19 -13.84 -3.80 -6.50
C PRO A 19 -14.73 -3.82 -7.75
N SER A 20 -14.99 -5.02 -8.27
CA SER A 20 -15.89 -5.29 -9.40
C SER A 20 -17.38 -5.27 -9.06
N ASP A 21 -17.75 -5.27 -7.76
CA ASP A 21 -19.15 -5.29 -7.33
C ASP A 21 -19.84 -3.97 -7.72
N CYS A 22 -21.10 -4.09 -8.14
CA CYS A 22 -21.92 -2.93 -8.48
C CYS A 22 -22.46 -2.23 -7.22
N PHE A 23 -22.92 -0.98 -7.38
CA PHE A 23 -23.46 -0.19 -6.26
C PHE A 23 -24.58 -0.91 -5.49
N GLN A 24 -25.43 -1.66 -6.20
CA GLN A 24 -26.53 -2.39 -5.57
C GLN A 24 -26.05 -3.54 -4.68
N GLU A 25 -25.01 -4.27 -5.10
CA GLU A 25 -24.39 -5.33 -4.31
C GLU A 25 -23.68 -4.75 -3.09
N LEU A 26 -22.93 -3.66 -3.26
CA LEU A 26 -22.31 -2.93 -2.15
C LEU A 26 -23.35 -2.50 -1.12
N LYS A 27 -24.50 -1.99 -1.58
CA LYS A 27 -25.61 -1.57 -0.71
C LYS A 27 -26.20 -2.73 0.08
N GLN A 28 -26.42 -3.87 -0.57
CA GLN A 28 -26.94 -5.06 0.09
C GLN A 28 -25.97 -5.59 1.15
N LYS A 29 -24.67 -5.64 0.83
CA LYS A 29 -23.62 -6.07 1.76
C LYS A 29 -23.52 -5.13 2.96
N TYR A 30 -23.54 -3.82 2.73
CA TYR A 30 -23.60 -2.80 3.78
C TYR A 30 -24.80 -2.99 4.71
N GLN A 31 -26.01 -3.13 4.15
CA GLN A 31 -27.24 -3.34 4.94
C GLN A 31 -27.14 -4.60 5.80
N ARG A 32 -26.60 -5.69 5.26
CA ARG A 32 -26.38 -6.94 6.01
C ARG A 32 -25.42 -6.75 7.18
N LEU A 33 -24.30 -6.06 6.96
CA LEU A 33 -23.28 -5.82 7.99
C LEU A 33 -23.77 -4.88 9.08
N VAL A 34 -24.48 -3.80 8.71
CA VAL A 34 -25.12 -2.90 9.67
C VAL A 34 -26.11 -3.64 10.56
N LEU A 35 -26.94 -4.52 10.00
CA LEU A 35 -27.90 -5.32 10.76
C LEU A 35 -27.24 -6.40 11.65
N LEU A 36 -26.00 -6.78 11.35
CA LEU A 36 -25.22 -7.73 12.15
C LEU A 36 -24.55 -7.05 13.34
N TYR A 37 -24.00 -5.85 13.11
CA TYR A 37 -23.21 -5.09 14.08
C TYR A 37 -24.01 -3.99 14.80
N HIS A 38 -25.32 -3.86 14.55
CA HIS A 38 -26.15 -2.85 15.20
C HIS A 38 -26.13 -2.98 16.74
N PRO A 39 -25.91 -1.88 17.49
CA PRO A 39 -25.83 -1.91 18.96
C PRO A 39 -27.14 -2.36 19.62
N ASP A 40 -28.29 -2.16 18.98
CA ASP A 40 -29.59 -2.58 19.52
C ASP A 40 -29.80 -4.11 19.60
N LYS A 41 -28.95 -4.91 18.93
CA LYS A 41 -28.94 -6.38 19.08
C LYS A 41 -28.07 -6.86 20.24
N GLN A 42 -27.59 -5.96 21.09
CA GLN A 42 -26.77 -6.31 22.23
C GLN A 42 -27.61 -7.01 23.29
N SER A 43 -27.28 -8.27 23.55
CA SER A 43 -27.72 -8.97 24.75
C SER A 43 -27.11 -8.28 25.97
N PRO A 44 -27.86 -8.03 27.04
CA PRO A 44 -27.37 -7.35 28.25
C PRO A 44 -26.26 -8.14 28.99
N ASP A 45 -25.97 -9.36 28.55
CA ASP A 45 -24.96 -10.28 29.11
C ASP A 45 -23.67 -10.35 28.26
N ALA A 46 -23.57 -9.53 27.20
CA ALA A 46 -22.37 -9.49 26.36
C ALA A 46 -21.21 -8.83 27.12
N ALA A 47 -20.02 -9.42 27.04
CA ALA A 47 -18.83 -8.84 27.65
C ALA A 47 -18.54 -7.44 27.08
N THR A 48 -18.09 -6.50 27.91
CA THR A 48 -17.77 -5.12 27.51
C THR A 48 -16.85 -5.06 26.28
N VAL A 49 -15.91 -6.00 26.19
CA VAL A 49 -14.97 -6.13 25.05
C VAL A 49 -15.68 -6.49 23.74
N GLU A 50 -16.71 -7.34 23.77
CA GLU A 50 -17.48 -7.69 22.57
C GLU A 50 -18.34 -6.51 22.07
N VAL A 51 -18.81 -5.69 23.00
CA VAL A 51 -19.55 -4.46 22.71
C VAL A 51 -18.65 -3.46 21.98
N GLU A 52 -17.44 -3.22 22.50
CA GLU A 52 -16.46 -2.32 21.89
C GLU A 52 -16.05 -2.78 20.48
N GLN A 53 -15.76 -4.07 20.31
CA GLN A 53 -15.41 -4.62 18.99
C GLN A 53 -16.55 -4.49 17.96
N ARG A 54 -17.81 -4.70 18.37
CA ARG A 54 -18.96 -4.52 17.47
C ARG A 54 -19.14 -3.06 17.05
N VAL A 55 -18.96 -2.13 17.98
CA VAL A 55 -19.03 -0.69 17.69
C VAL A 55 -17.90 -0.29 16.74
N GLU A 56 -16.68 -0.77 16.96
CA GLU A 56 -15.55 -0.50 16.06
C GLU A 56 -15.82 -1.03 14.64
N ARG A 57 -16.28 -2.29 14.51
CA ARG A 57 -16.66 -2.85 13.19
C ARG A 57 -17.80 -2.09 12.53
N PHE A 58 -18.77 -1.60 13.30
CA PHE A 58 -19.84 -0.76 12.77
C PHE A 58 -19.29 0.56 12.20
N ILE A 59 -18.37 1.21 12.92
CA ILE A 59 -17.72 2.44 12.46
C ILE A 59 -16.93 2.19 11.18
N GLU A 60 -16.18 1.08 11.10
CA GLU A 60 -15.44 0.69 9.91
C GLU A 60 -16.36 0.46 8.70
N VAL A 61 -17.47 -0.27 8.89
CA VAL A 61 -18.46 -0.54 7.84
C VAL A 61 -19.11 0.76 7.34
N ASP A 62 -19.43 1.69 8.24
CA ASP A 62 -20.00 3.01 7.88
C ASP A 62 -18.98 3.87 7.11
N GLN A 63 -17.72 3.87 7.52
CA GLN A 63 -16.64 4.55 6.80
C GLN A 63 -16.43 3.96 5.41
N ALA A 64 -16.37 2.63 5.31
CA ALA A 64 -16.26 1.93 4.03
C ALA A 64 -17.41 2.32 3.09
N TRP A 65 -18.64 2.35 3.62
CA TRP A 65 -19.81 2.74 2.85
C TRP A 65 -19.78 4.20 2.41
N LYS A 66 -19.35 5.13 3.26
CA LYS A 66 -19.18 6.55 2.87
C LYS A 66 -18.24 6.72 1.69
N ILE A 67 -17.20 5.89 1.58
CA ILE A 67 -16.23 5.95 0.49
C ILE A 67 -16.74 5.23 -0.76
N LEU A 68 -17.32 4.03 -0.60
CA LEU A 68 -17.73 3.20 -1.75
C LEU A 68 -19.13 3.52 -2.30
N SER A 69 -19.97 4.25 -1.55
CA SER A 69 -21.35 4.55 -1.97
C SER A 69 -21.46 5.67 -3.00
N ASN A 70 -20.53 6.62 -3.02
CA ASN A 70 -20.49 7.66 -4.05
C ASN A 70 -19.45 7.28 -5.11
N GLU A 71 -19.85 7.38 -6.38
CA GLU A 71 -18.99 7.07 -7.52
C GLU A 71 -17.72 7.94 -7.54
N GLU A 72 -17.81 9.20 -7.15
CA GLU A 72 -16.67 10.12 -7.11
C GLU A 72 -15.65 9.70 -6.04
N THR A 73 -16.11 9.37 -4.84
CA THR A 73 -15.24 8.94 -3.73
C THR A 73 -14.70 7.53 -3.97
N LYS A 74 -15.50 6.63 -4.56
CA LYS A 74 -15.05 5.30 -5.00
C LYS A 74 -13.93 5.43 -6.02
N ARG A 75 -14.11 6.27 -7.04
CA ARG A 75 -13.10 6.52 -8.07
C ARG A 75 -11.83 7.13 -7.49
N ALA A 76 -11.95 8.08 -6.57
CA ALA A 76 -10.80 8.68 -5.89
C ALA A 76 -10.03 7.63 -5.07
N TYR A 77 -10.74 6.76 -4.36
CA TYR A 77 -10.13 5.65 -3.62
C TYR A 77 -9.45 4.64 -4.56
N ASP A 78 -10.12 4.20 -5.62
CA ASP A 78 -9.56 3.26 -6.60
C ASP A 78 -8.31 3.84 -7.28
N LEU A 79 -8.31 5.13 -7.60
CA LEU A 79 -7.16 5.84 -8.16
C LEU A 79 -5.99 5.90 -7.16
N GLN A 80 -6.28 6.23 -5.89
CA GLN A 80 -5.25 6.24 -4.85
C GLN A 80 -4.68 4.84 -4.62
N ARG A 81 -5.52 3.80 -4.60
CA ARG A 81 -5.09 2.41 -4.41
C ARG A 81 -4.18 1.95 -5.54
N ARG A 82 -4.58 2.24 -6.78
CA ARG A 82 -3.75 1.95 -7.97
C ARG A 82 -2.45 2.74 -7.97
N ALA A 83 -2.48 4.01 -7.57
CA ALA A 83 -1.27 4.81 -7.46
C ALA A 83 -0.30 4.27 -6.39
N HIS A 84 -0.83 3.77 -5.27
CA HIS A 84 -0.03 3.12 -4.24
C HIS A 84 0.59 1.80 -4.76
N GLU A 85 -0.20 0.95 -5.41
CA GLU A 85 0.28 -0.28 -6.04
C GLU A 85 1.40 -0.01 -7.05
N LEU A 86 1.22 0.99 -7.92
CA LEU A 86 2.24 1.39 -8.90
C LEU A 86 3.52 1.93 -8.25
N LYS A 87 3.43 2.58 -7.09
CA LYS A 87 4.62 3.02 -6.34
C LYS A 87 5.40 1.85 -5.74
N GLN A 88 4.73 0.75 -5.43
CA GLN A 88 5.39 -0.43 -4.85
C GLN A 88 6.01 -1.34 -5.91
N SER A 89 5.66 -1.18 -7.19
CA SER A 89 6.25 -1.93 -8.30
C SER A 89 7.00 -0.99 -9.24
N TRP A 90 8.15 -0.47 -8.83
CA TRP A 90 9.08 0.11 -9.80
C TRP A 90 9.56 -1.00 -10.74
N PRO A 91 9.49 -0.82 -12.07
CA PRO A 91 9.96 -1.83 -13.01
C PRO A 91 11.49 -1.88 -12.96
N VAL A 92 12.05 -2.73 -12.11
CA VAL A 92 13.48 -2.95 -12.02
C VAL A 92 13.91 -4.09 -12.94
N ASP A 93 14.97 -3.87 -13.70
CA ASP A 93 15.51 -4.79 -14.69
C ASP A 93 16.29 -5.95 -14.05
N ALA A 94 16.82 -5.73 -12.84
CA ALA A 94 17.53 -6.73 -12.04
C ALA A 94 17.55 -6.35 -10.56
N HIS A 95 17.74 -7.34 -9.70
CA HIS A 95 18.04 -7.15 -8.28
C HIS A 95 19.51 -7.52 -8.05
N ILE A 96 20.28 -6.60 -7.48
CA ILE A 96 21.72 -6.72 -7.23
C ILE A 96 21.95 -6.63 -5.73
N CYS A 97 22.79 -7.52 -5.17
CA CYS A 97 23.19 -7.40 -3.77
C CYS A 97 24.27 -6.33 -3.64
N LEU A 98 24.23 -5.53 -2.58
CA LEU A 98 25.23 -4.50 -2.34
C LEU A 98 26.66 -5.07 -2.28
N ASP A 99 26.81 -6.29 -1.76
CA ASP A 99 28.09 -7.02 -1.71
C ASP A 99 28.66 -7.39 -3.09
N ASP A 100 27.83 -7.42 -4.13
CA ASP A 100 28.24 -7.69 -5.51
C ASP A 100 28.67 -6.41 -6.25
N MET A 101 28.56 -5.23 -5.62
CA MET A 101 28.97 -3.96 -6.20
C MET A 101 30.43 -3.63 -5.85
N ASP A 102 31.11 -2.95 -6.77
CA ASP A 102 32.48 -2.48 -6.56
C ASP A 102 32.46 -1.21 -5.70
N TRP A 103 33.11 -1.25 -4.54
CA TRP A 103 33.22 -0.11 -3.63
C TRP A 103 34.40 0.80 -3.99
N ASP A 104 34.14 2.10 -4.10
CA ASP A 104 35.15 3.15 -4.27
C ASP A 104 35.36 3.93 -2.97
N ASP A 105 36.55 3.84 -2.38
CA ASP A 105 36.86 4.50 -1.10
C ASP A 105 37.11 6.00 -1.23
N GLY A 106 37.43 6.49 -2.44
CA GLY A 106 37.69 7.92 -2.68
C GLY A 106 36.41 8.74 -2.69
N GLU A 107 35.39 8.25 -3.38
CA GLU A 107 34.09 8.91 -3.53
C GLU A 107 33.04 8.40 -2.54
N GLN A 108 33.33 7.32 -1.80
CA GLN A 108 32.40 6.67 -0.85
C GLN A 108 31.11 6.18 -1.53
N VAL A 109 31.25 5.56 -2.71
CA VAL A 109 30.14 5.08 -3.54
C VAL A 109 30.33 3.61 -3.93
N TYR A 110 29.22 2.90 -4.12
CA TYR A 110 29.18 1.59 -4.75
C TYR A 110 28.87 1.74 -6.24
N ARG A 111 29.56 0.98 -7.09
CA ARG A 111 29.44 1.00 -8.54
C ARG A 111 29.08 -0.38 -9.08
N TYR A 112 28.23 -0.43 -10.09
CA TYR A 112 27.91 -1.67 -10.80
C TYR A 112 27.77 -1.43 -12.30
N GLY A 113 28.37 -2.30 -13.11
CA GLY A 113 28.42 -2.16 -14.56
C GLY A 113 27.08 -2.47 -15.24
N CYS A 114 26.63 -1.57 -16.11
CA CYS A 114 25.46 -1.78 -16.95
C CYS A 114 25.83 -2.40 -18.32
N ARG A 115 24.91 -3.16 -18.93
CA ARG A 115 25.09 -3.78 -20.26
C ARG A 115 25.27 -2.78 -21.40
N CYS A 116 24.87 -1.52 -21.20
CA CYS A 116 25.08 -0.44 -22.17
C CYS A 116 26.47 0.20 -22.08
N SER A 117 27.34 -0.28 -21.18
CA SER A 117 28.63 0.32 -20.82
C SER A 117 28.54 1.56 -19.91
N GLY A 118 27.35 1.92 -19.44
CA GLY A 118 27.17 2.88 -18.34
C GLY A 118 27.33 2.22 -16.97
N GLU A 119 27.14 3.00 -15.92
CA GLU A 119 27.28 2.55 -14.53
C GLU A 119 26.02 2.86 -13.72
N PHE A 120 25.78 2.02 -12.70
CA PHE A 120 24.87 2.28 -11.61
C PHE A 120 25.69 2.68 -10.40
N ILE A 121 25.37 3.82 -9.79
CA ILE A 121 26.15 4.41 -8.70
C ILE A 121 25.20 4.68 -7.54
N ILE A 122 25.58 4.27 -6.33
CA ILE A 122 24.83 4.54 -5.10
C ILE A 122 25.78 4.98 -3.99
N GLY A 123 25.45 6.07 -3.31
CA GLY A 123 26.24 6.57 -2.17
C GLY A 123 26.07 5.70 -0.94
N LYS A 124 27.10 5.66 -0.09
CA LYS A 124 27.03 4.95 1.19
C LYS A 124 25.87 5.42 2.07
N GLU A 125 25.62 6.72 2.11
CA GLU A 125 24.54 7.33 2.91
C GLU A 125 23.16 6.82 2.45
N GLU A 126 22.95 6.68 1.14
CA GLU A 126 21.69 6.17 0.57
C GLU A 126 21.46 4.68 0.91
N THR A 127 22.54 3.89 1.01
CA THR A 127 22.46 2.47 1.43
C THR A 127 22.27 2.26 2.93
N GLU A 128 22.39 3.31 3.73
CA GLU A 128 22.21 3.27 5.19
C GLU A 128 20.79 3.67 5.61
N GLU A 129 20.10 4.48 4.81
CA GLU A 129 18.74 4.99 5.08
C GLU A 129 17.62 4.03 4.62
N GLU A 130 17.85 3.24 3.57
CA GLU A 130 16.85 2.35 2.96
C GLU A 130 17.39 0.92 2.81
N GLU A 131 16.59 -0.12 3.12
CA GLU A 131 16.98 -1.53 2.98
C GLU A 131 17.00 -2.01 1.51
N GLU A 132 16.21 -1.34 0.67
CA GLU A 132 16.08 -1.58 -0.77
C GLU A 132 16.06 -0.23 -1.48
N SER A 133 17.03 0.00 -2.36
CA SER A 133 17.16 1.26 -3.10
C SER A 133 17.11 1.01 -4.60
N VAL A 134 16.36 1.84 -5.34
CA VAL A 134 16.27 1.74 -6.81
C VAL A 134 17.15 2.81 -7.43
N ILE A 135 18.13 2.38 -8.24
CA ILE A 135 19.07 3.27 -8.93
C ILE A 135 19.00 3.10 -10.45
N CYS A 136 19.15 4.21 -11.17
CA CYS A 136 19.11 4.25 -12.63
C CYS A 136 20.53 4.24 -13.20
N CYS A 137 20.68 3.67 -14.38
CA CYS A 137 21.94 3.78 -15.13
C CYS A 137 22.15 5.23 -15.58
N ASP A 138 23.39 5.70 -15.55
CA ASP A 138 23.78 7.04 -16.02
C ASP A 138 23.61 7.25 -17.54
N THR A 139 23.60 6.16 -18.31
CA THR A 139 23.70 6.19 -19.78
C THR A 139 22.45 5.64 -20.48
N CYS A 140 21.55 4.95 -19.78
CA CYS A 140 20.33 4.40 -20.35
C CYS A 140 19.14 4.49 -19.40
N SER A 141 17.98 3.97 -19.81
CA SER A 141 16.76 3.95 -18.99
C SER A 141 16.59 2.70 -18.14
N LEU A 142 17.65 1.89 -17.97
CA LEU A 142 17.60 0.71 -17.10
C LEU A 142 17.67 1.15 -15.64
N SER A 143 16.93 0.44 -14.80
CA SER A 143 16.89 0.64 -13.35
C SER A 143 17.08 -0.69 -12.64
N ILE A 144 17.89 -0.71 -11.59
CA ILE A 144 18.11 -1.92 -10.77
C ILE A 144 17.72 -1.65 -9.33
N GLU A 145 17.31 -2.70 -8.63
CA GLU A 145 17.10 -2.68 -7.19
C GLU A 145 18.36 -3.21 -6.50
N VAL A 146 18.91 -2.41 -5.59
CA VAL A 146 20.04 -2.80 -4.76
C VAL A 146 19.52 -3.22 -3.39
N LYS A 147 19.82 -4.47 -2.99
CA LYS A 147 19.44 -5.01 -1.68
C LYS A 147 20.67 -5.18 -0.81
N ARG A 148 20.56 -4.81 0.46
CA ARG A 148 21.59 -5.12 1.46
C ARG A 148 21.29 -6.49 2.09
N ALA A 149 22.26 -7.41 2.06
CA ALA A 149 22.13 -8.64 2.83
C ALA A 149 22.12 -8.31 4.33
N ILE A 150 21.10 -8.78 5.06
CA ILE A 150 20.96 -8.63 6.51
C ILE A 150 21.86 -9.64 7.24
#